data_AF-A0A2G2XTA3-F1
#
_entry.id   AF-A0A2G2XTA3-F1
#
_cell.length_a   1.000
_cell.length_b   1.000
_cell.length_c   1.000
_cell.angle_alpha   90.00
_cell.angle_beta   90.00
_cell.angle_gamma   90.00
#
_symmetry.space_group_name_H-M   'P 1'
#
loop_
_entity.id
_entity.type
_entity.pdbx_description
1 polymer ?
#
loop_
_entity_poly.entity_id
_entity_poly.type
_entity_poly.pdbx_seq_one_letter_code
_entity_poly.pdbx_strand_id
1 'polypeptide(L)'
;MTYGQSTHRLDHRLLETTGLANPAPLASVLWLDDQLESDVRLDSIITVVDAKNLQYQPKPNPESFSFPEAYLQIAFADVIILNKVDLISKDDSGAVLEELEKEIRDVNSLANIIHSVRCQVDLSKILNCQAYDPTHAAHLEALLEENKSLTTKGLHNGEVRTLCICDAQHIDLDKFPDHKRSPELKFPA
;
A
#
# COMPACT_ATOMS: atom_id res chain seq x y z
N MET A 1 -16.94 -25.53 -38.34
CA MET A 1 -17.20 -24.62 -37.22
C MET A 1 -15.93 -24.54 -36.41
N THR A 2 -15.09 -23.54 -36.67
CA THR A 2 -13.84 -23.34 -35.92
C THR A 2 -14.12 -22.27 -34.88
N TYR A 3 -14.14 -22.67 -33.61
CA TYR A 3 -14.30 -21.76 -32.48
C TYR A 3 -13.05 -20.86 -32.45
N GLY A 4 -13.17 -19.63 -32.93
CA GLY A 4 -12.11 -18.64 -32.84
C GLY A 4 -11.91 -18.26 -31.38
N GLN A 5 -10.91 -18.87 -30.74
CA GLN A 5 -10.34 -18.34 -29.50
C GLN A 5 -9.74 -16.99 -29.88
N SER A 6 -10.39 -15.90 -29.47
CA SER A 6 -9.82 -14.57 -29.52
C SER A 6 -8.61 -14.55 -28.59
N THR A 7 -7.41 -14.75 -29.12
CA THR A 7 -6.14 -14.59 -28.40
C THR A 7 -5.85 -13.10 -28.21
N HIS A 8 -6.71 -12.42 -27.48
CA HIS A 8 -6.37 -11.09 -26.96
C HIS A 8 -5.39 -11.33 -25.81
N ARG A 9 -4.13 -10.92 -26.01
CA ARG A 9 -3.16 -10.81 -24.92
C ARG A 9 -3.73 -9.77 -23.94
N LEU A 10 -3.92 -10.16 -22.69
CA LEU A 10 -4.39 -9.26 -21.64
C LEU A 10 -3.19 -8.47 -21.15
N ASP A 11 -3.23 -7.15 -21.27
CA ASP A 11 -2.13 -6.27 -20.83
C ASP A 11 -2.16 -6.03 -19.31
N HIS A 12 -3.36 -6.03 -18.70
CA HIS A 12 -3.55 -5.86 -17.26
C HIS A 12 -4.67 -6.76 -16.74
N ARG A 13 -4.52 -7.21 -15.49
CA ARG A 13 -5.52 -8.00 -14.76
C ARG A 13 -5.86 -7.25 -13.47
N LEU A 14 -7.14 -6.91 -13.29
CA LEU A 14 -7.63 -6.31 -12.06
C LEU A 14 -8.19 -7.39 -11.15
N LEU A 15 -7.73 -7.41 -9.90
CA LEU A 15 -8.25 -8.28 -8.85
C LEU A 15 -9.01 -7.44 -7.83
N GLU A 16 -10.34 -7.52 -7.87
CA GLU A 16 -11.18 -6.94 -6.82
C GLU A 16 -11.24 -7.90 -5.64
N THR A 17 -10.81 -7.45 -4.48
CA THR A 17 -10.89 -8.22 -3.24
C THR A 17 -12.16 -7.85 -2.48
N THR A 18 -12.62 -8.72 -1.59
CA THR A 18 -13.77 -8.39 -0.73
C THR A 18 -13.38 -7.25 0.22
N GLY A 19 -14.35 -6.47 0.71
CA GLY A 19 -14.06 -5.32 1.60
C GLY A 19 -13.34 -5.67 2.91
N LEU A 20 -13.25 -6.96 3.28
CA LEU A 20 -12.53 -7.45 4.46
C LEU A 20 -11.27 -8.25 4.10
N ALA A 21 -10.94 -8.36 2.82
CA ALA A 21 -9.77 -9.11 2.39
C ALA A 21 -8.49 -8.39 2.84
N ASN A 22 -7.55 -9.17 3.37
CA ASN A 22 -6.22 -8.70 3.65
C ASN A 22 -5.39 -8.76 2.35
N PRO A 23 -4.79 -7.65 1.89
CA PRO A 23 -3.97 -7.63 0.68
C PRO A 23 -2.66 -8.41 0.82
N ALA A 24 -2.11 -8.57 2.04
CA ALA A 24 -0.77 -9.13 2.23
C ALA A 24 -0.61 -10.60 1.77
N PRO A 25 -1.53 -11.54 2.09
CA PRO A 25 -1.44 -12.90 1.57
C PRO A 25 -1.60 -13.01 0.05
N LEU A 26 -2.34 -12.08 -0.57
CA LEU A 26 -2.50 -12.06 -2.03
C LEU A 26 -1.24 -11.55 -2.71
N ALA A 27 -0.67 -10.46 -2.20
CA ALA A 27 0.56 -9.90 -2.72
C ALA A 27 1.72 -10.91 -2.60
N SER A 28 1.83 -11.64 -1.48
CA SER A 28 2.91 -12.61 -1.27
C SER A 28 2.90 -13.76 -2.28
N VAL A 29 1.72 -14.25 -2.66
CA VAL A 29 1.59 -15.28 -3.71
C VAL A 29 2.05 -14.74 -5.06
N LEU A 30 1.63 -13.52 -5.42
CA LEU A 30 2.04 -12.89 -6.69
C LEU A 30 3.54 -12.59 -6.74
N TRP A 31 4.16 -12.23 -5.61
CA TRP A 31 5.61 -12.04 -5.51
C TRP A 31 6.39 -13.35 -5.64
N LEU A 32 5.89 -14.43 -5.04
CA LEU A 32 6.49 -15.75 -5.19
C LEU A 32 6.44 -16.20 -6.65
N ASP A 33 5.33 -15.95 -7.34
CA ASP A 33 5.18 -16.28 -8.76
C ASP A 33 6.11 -15.44 -9.66
N ASP A 34 6.33 -14.16 -9.36
CA ASP A 34 7.28 -13.31 -10.11
C ASP A 34 8.72 -13.85 -10.03
N GLN A 35 9.14 -14.36 -8.87
CA GLN A 35 10.45 -15.03 -8.71
C GLN A 35 10.56 -16.35 -9.48
N LEU A 36 9.45 -16.92 -9.93
CA LEU A 36 9.39 -18.16 -10.71
C LEU A 36 9.33 -17.89 -12.23
N GLU A 37 9.66 -16.67 -12.68
CA GLU A 37 9.59 -16.23 -14.09
C GLU A 37 8.18 -16.36 -14.70
N SER A 38 7.15 -16.02 -13.93
CA SER A 38 5.78 -16.05 -14.44
C SER A 38 5.49 -14.88 -15.41
N ASP A 39 4.54 -15.08 -16.33
CA ASP A 39 4.06 -14.03 -17.25
C ASP A 39 3.24 -12.91 -16.55
N VAL A 40 3.07 -12.97 -15.22
CA VAL A 40 2.25 -12.05 -14.44
C VAL A 40 3.08 -11.43 -13.32
N ARG A 41 3.04 -10.10 -13.23
CA ARG A 41 3.69 -9.33 -12.17
C ARG A 41 2.66 -8.47 -11.43
N LEU A 42 2.88 -8.27 -10.13
CA LEU A 42 2.15 -7.28 -9.36
C LEU A 42 2.59 -5.86 -9.74
N ASP A 43 1.65 -5.07 -10.25
CA ASP A 43 1.89 -3.67 -10.65
C ASP A 43 1.72 -2.70 -9.48
N SER A 44 0.54 -2.73 -8.84
CA SER A 44 0.20 -1.88 -7.70
C SER A 44 -0.96 -2.47 -6.88
N ILE A 45 -1.03 -2.09 -5.61
CA ILE A 45 -2.17 -2.28 -4.72
C ILE A 45 -2.92 -0.95 -4.63
N ILE A 46 -4.18 -0.95 -5.07
CA ILE A 46 -5.04 0.23 -5.08
C ILE A 46 -6.10 0.08 -3.99
N THR A 47 -6.17 1.05 -3.09
CA THR A 47 -7.17 1.08 -2.01
C THR A 47 -8.12 2.25 -2.20
N VAL A 48 -9.42 1.98 -2.27
CA VAL A 48 -10.46 3.02 -2.31
C VAL A 48 -10.92 3.31 -0.88
N VAL A 49 -10.73 4.54 -0.43
CA VAL A 49 -11.14 4.99 0.90
C VAL A 49 -12.39 5.86 0.78
N ASP A 50 -13.40 5.58 1.60
CA ASP A 50 -14.59 6.43 1.72
C ASP A 50 -14.31 7.59 2.69
N ALA A 51 -14.11 8.78 2.16
CA ALA A 51 -13.72 9.95 2.94
C ALA A 51 -14.77 10.35 4.00
N LYS A 52 -16.06 10.09 3.74
CA LYS A 52 -17.14 10.42 4.69
C LYS A 52 -17.15 9.44 5.87
N ASN A 53 -16.83 8.18 5.61
CA ASN A 53 -17.05 7.10 6.57
C ASN A 53 -15.79 6.63 7.29
N LEU A 54 -14.59 6.96 6.81
CA LEU A 54 -13.33 6.53 7.45
C LEU A 54 -13.25 6.97 8.91
N GLN A 55 -13.72 8.18 9.25
CA GLN A 55 -13.76 8.69 10.63
C GLN A 55 -14.58 7.83 11.62
N TYR A 56 -15.49 6.99 11.12
CA TYR A 56 -16.30 6.09 11.94
C TYR A 56 -15.71 4.69 12.05
N GLN A 57 -14.63 4.40 11.32
CA GLN A 57 -13.91 3.15 11.48
C GLN A 57 -13.21 3.14 12.85
N PRO A 58 -13.17 2.00 13.54
CA PRO A 58 -12.42 1.89 14.78
C PRO A 58 -10.96 2.22 14.48
N LYS A 59 -10.39 3.17 15.22
CA LYS A 59 -8.99 3.55 15.05
C LYS A 59 -8.08 2.41 15.52
N PRO A 60 -6.88 2.28 14.96
CA PRO A 60 -5.88 1.35 15.47
C PRO A 60 -5.66 1.57 16.96
N ASN A 61 -5.84 0.53 17.77
CA ASN A 61 -5.53 0.59 19.19
C ASN A 61 -4.20 -0.14 19.43
N PRO A 62 -3.15 0.55 19.92
CA PRO A 62 -1.84 -0.05 20.18
C PRO A 62 -1.85 -1.12 21.27
N GLU A 63 -2.86 -1.15 22.14
CA GLU A 63 -2.99 -2.18 23.18
C GLU A 63 -3.83 -3.39 22.74
N SER A 64 -4.38 -3.34 21.52
CA SER A 64 -5.16 -4.42 20.93
C SER A 64 -4.32 -5.15 19.89
N PHE A 65 -4.28 -6.48 19.98
CA PHE A 65 -3.72 -7.34 18.92
C PHE A 65 -4.59 -7.41 17.65
N SER A 66 -5.73 -6.72 17.64
CA SER A 66 -6.64 -6.63 16.50
C SER A 66 -6.52 -5.24 15.88
N PHE A 67 -5.98 -5.22 14.67
CA PHE A 67 -5.86 -4.04 13.84
C PHE A 67 -7.03 -3.99 12.84
N PRO A 68 -7.71 -2.84 12.69
CA PRO A 68 -8.86 -2.75 11.80
C PRO A 68 -8.46 -2.93 10.34
N GLU A 69 -9.26 -3.69 9.60
CA GLU A 69 -8.99 -4.09 8.21
C GLU A 69 -8.83 -2.88 7.28
N ALA A 70 -9.59 -1.80 7.50
CA ALA A 70 -9.52 -0.58 6.71
C ALA A 70 -8.12 0.06 6.76
N TYR A 71 -7.50 0.11 7.95
CA TYR A 71 -6.18 0.69 8.11
C TYR A 71 -5.09 -0.25 7.56
N LEU A 72 -5.28 -1.57 7.61
CA LEU A 72 -4.36 -2.53 6.98
C LEU A 72 -4.36 -2.30 5.46
N GLN A 73 -5.53 -2.17 4.86
CA GLN A 73 -5.65 -1.89 3.42
C GLN A 73 -5.01 -0.55 3.04
N ILE A 74 -5.14 0.48 3.87
CA ILE A 74 -4.44 1.77 3.69
C ILE A 74 -2.92 1.57 3.75
N ALA A 75 -2.43 0.79 4.72
CA ALA A 75 -1.00 0.57 4.92
C ALA A 75 -0.31 -0.17 3.77
N PHE A 76 -1.03 -1.08 3.08
CA PHE A 76 -0.51 -1.83 1.94
C PHE A 76 -0.74 -1.13 0.59
N ALA A 77 -1.41 0.01 0.56
CA ALA A 77 -1.74 0.70 -0.68
C ALA A 77 -0.51 1.39 -1.29
N ASP A 78 -0.31 1.19 -2.59
CA ASP A 78 0.58 2.04 -3.39
C ASP A 78 -0.15 3.32 -3.84
N VAL A 79 -1.45 3.16 -4.17
CA VAL A 79 -2.33 4.27 -4.53
C VAL A 79 -3.59 4.22 -3.69
N ILE A 80 -3.91 5.35 -3.07
CA ILE A 80 -5.13 5.55 -2.29
C ILE A 80 -6.06 6.47 -3.07
N ILE A 81 -7.22 5.95 -3.46
CA ILE A 81 -8.29 6.75 -4.03
C ILE A 81 -9.18 7.22 -2.86
N LEU A 82 -8.96 8.45 -2.41
CA LEU A 82 -9.80 9.07 -1.39
C LEU A 82 -11.09 9.58 -2.06
N ASN A 83 -12.15 8.80 -1.93
CA ASN A 83 -13.41 8.99 -2.64
C ASN A 83 -14.47 9.69 -1.78
N LYS A 84 -15.46 10.31 -2.43
CA LYS A 84 -16.57 11.06 -1.82
C LYS A 84 -16.12 12.34 -1.11
N VAL A 85 -15.05 12.96 -1.60
CA VAL A 85 -14.56 14.23 -1.04
C VAL A 85 -15.64 15.33 -1.07
N ASP A 86 -16.56 15.28 -2.04
CA ASP A 86 -17.70 16.21 -2.16
C ASP A 86 -18.69 16.16 -0.98
N LEU A 87 -18.68 15.07 -0.20
CA LEU A 87 -19.54 14.91 0.97
C LEU A 87 -18.94 15.48 2.26
N ILE A 88 -17.64 15.79 2.27
CA ILE A 88 -16.95 16.40 3.41
C ILE A 88 -16.57 17.86 3.13
N SER A 89 -16.39 18.24 1.86
CA SER A 89 -16.11 19.63 1.46
C SER A 89 -17.28 20.61 1.62
N LYS A 90 -18.50 20.12 1.91
CA LYS A 90 -19.70 20.97 2.03
C LYS A 90 -19.93 21.51 3.43
N ASP A 91 -19.39 20.83 4.46
CA ASP A 91 -19.69 21.14 5.86
C ASP A 91 -18.54 21.85 6.58
N ASP A 92 -17.31 21.80 6.06
CA ASP A 92 -16.15 22.41 6.71
C ASP A 92 -15.11 22.93 5.71
N SER A 93 -14.34 23.93 6.14
CA SER A 93 -13.48 24.81 5.28
C SER A 93 -12.25 24.13 4.65
N GLY A 94 -12.29 22.82 4.38
CA GLY A 94 -11.15 21.99 3.96
C GLY A 94 -10.44 21.31 5.12
N ALA A 95 -10.62 21.79 6.35
CA ALA A 95 -9.92 21.28 7.54
C ALA A 95 -10.15 19.78 7.81
N VAL A 96 -11.37 19.28 7.61
CA VAL A 96 -11.68 17.86 7.81
C VAL A 96 -10.97 16.97 6.79
N LEU A 97 -10.86 17.43 5.54
CA LEU A 97 -10.14 16.68 4.49
C LEU A 97 -8.64 16.64 4.79
N GLU A 98 -8.06 17.77 5.21
CA GLU A 98 -6.65 17.85 5.62
C GLU A 98 -6.35 16.94 6.82
N GLU A 99 -7.22 16.89 7.82
CA GLU A 99 -7.07 15.99 8.97
C GLU A 99 -7.15 14.52 8.56
N LEU A 100 -8.05 14.18 7.63
CA LEU A 100 -8.20 12.83 7.12
C LEU A 100 -6.99 12.38 6.29
N GLU A 101 -6.48 13.25 5.41
CA GLU A 101 -5.26 12.99 4.66
C GLU A 101 -4.07 12.79 5.60
N LYS A 102 -3.97 13.61 6.65
CA LYS A 102 -2.95 13.46 7.68
C LYS A 102 -3.07 12.09 8.37
N GLU A 103 -4.28 11.68 8.75
CA GLU A 103 -4.52 10.37 9.35
C GLU A 103 -4.09 9.22 8.42
N ILE A 104 -4.38 9.33 7.13
CA ILE A 104 -3.94 8.35 6.12
C ILE A 104 -2.41 8.35 5.99
N ARG A 105 -1.78 9.52 5.97
CA ARG A 105 -0.31 9.66 5.87
C ARG A 105 0.43 9.17 7.11
N ASP A 106 -0.16 9.29 8.29
CA ASP A 106 0.39 8.75 9.54
C ASP A 106 0.48 7.21 9.48
N VAL A 107 -0.41 6.57 8.72
CA VAL A 107 -0.42 5.12 8.48
C VAL A 107 0.50 4.75 7.33
N ASN A 108 0.36 5.43 6.20
CA ASN A 108 1.11 5.18 4.97
C ASN A 108 1.56 6.49 4.33
N SER A 109 2.81 6.86 4.58
CA SER A 109 3.35 8.13 4.10
C SER A 109 3.85 8.05 2.64
N LEU A 110 3.97 6.84 2.08
CA LEU A 110 4.48 6.58 0.73
C LEU A 110 3.38 6.49 -0.33
N ALA A 111 2.14 6.20 0.08
CA ALA A 111 1.03 6.08 -0.86
C ALA A 111 0.77 7.38 -1.63
N ASN A 112 0.49 7.24 -2.92
CA ASN A 112 -0.04 8.33 -3.73
C ASN A 112 -1.54 8.51 -3.44
N ILE A 113 -1.95 9.67 -2.92
CA ILE A 113 -3.35 9.96 -2.59
C ILE A 113 -4.01 10.72 -3.74
N ILE A 114 -5.11 10.18 -4.27
CA ILE A 114 -5.90 10.77 -5.35
C ILE A 114 -7.30 11.08 -4.83
N HIS A 115 -7.68 12.36 -4.84
CA HIS A 115 -9.05 12.77 -4.49
C HIS A 115 -10.01 12.46 -5.64
N SER A 116 -11.18 11.91 -5.30
CA SER A 116 -12.18 11.57 -6.29
C SER A 116 -13.62 11.73 -5.78
N VAL A 117 -14.53 11.89 -6.74
CA VAL A 117 -15.97 11.82 -6.54
C VAL A 117 -16.49 10.68 -7.40
N ARG A 118 -17.21 9.72 -6.78
CA ARG A 118 -17.71 8.51 -7.45
C ARG A 118 -16.59 7.68 -8.11
N CYS A 119 -15.40 7.66 -7.51
CA CYS A 119 -14.20 6.97 -8.00
C CYS A 119 -13.79 7.39 -9.42
N GLN A 120 -14.16 8.59 -9.88
CA GLN A 120 -13.67 9.11 -11.14
C GLN A 120 -12.19 9.48 -11.01
N VAL A 121 -11.33 8.63 -11.58
CA VAL A 121 -9.89 8.80 -11.61
C VAL A 121 -9.36 8.53 -13.02
N ASP A 122 -8.24 9.16 -13.35
CA ASP A 122 -7.52 8.85 -14.58
C ASP A 122 -6.84 7.48 -14.43
N LEU A 123 -7.15 6.55 -15.35
CA LEU A 123 -6.61 5.18 -15.32
C LEU A 123 -5.08 5.16 -15.39
N SER A 124 -4.46 6.14 -16.05
CA SER A 124 -2.99 6.25 -16.12
C SER A 124 -2.33 6.51 -14.76
N LYS A 125 -3.09 6.93 -13.76
CA LYS A 125 -2.59 7.17 -12.39
C LYS A 125 -2.70 5.96 -11.48
N ILE A 126 -3.43 4.92 -11.90
CA ILE A 126 -3.69 3.72 -11.10
C ILE A 126 -3.24 2.43 -11.80
N LEU A 127 -3.03 2.46 -13.11
CA LEU A 127 -2.50 1.35 -13.90
C LEU A 127 -1.07 1.67 -14.35
N ASN A 128 -0.25 0.62 -14.45
CA ASN A 128 1.17 0.70 -14.82
C ASN A 128 1.95 1.66 -13.89
N CYS A 129 1.69 1.58 -12.59
CA CYS A 129 2.38 2.36 -11.58
C CYS A 129 3.80 1.85 -11.30
N GLN A 130 4.11 0.61 -11.70
CA GLN A 130 5.42 -0.01 -11.54
C GLN A 130 5.94 0.04 -10.09
N ALA A 131 5.03 -0.04 -9.11
CA ALA A 131 5.35 0.18 -7.69
C ALA A 131 6.41 -0.80 -7.16
N TYR A 132 6.48 -1.98 -7.78
CA TYR A 132 7.40 -3.05 -7.41
C TYR A 132 8.57 -3.24 -8.38
N ASP A 133 8.87 -2.25 -9.23
CA ASP A 133 9.98 -2.36 -10.18
C ASP A 133 11.32 -2.11 -9.46
N PRO A 134 12.34 -2.98 -9.63
CA PRO A 134 13.66 -2.74 -9.06
C PRO A 134 14.31 -1.44 -9.56
N THR A 135 13.89 -0.91 -10.71
CA THR A 135 14.37 0.37 -11.25
C THR A 135 13.69 1.59 -10.64
N HIS A 136 12.59 1.42 -9.90
CA HIS A 136 11.82 2.49 -9.28
C HIS A 136 12.45 3.05 -7.99
N ALA A 137 13.65 2.58 -7.63
CA ALA A 137 14.41 3.03 -6.45
C ALA A 137 14.57 4.55 -6.39
N ALA A 138 14.76 5.24 -7.52
CA ALA A 138 14.92 6.69 -7.57
C ALA A 138 13.62 7.45 -7.23
N HIS A 139 12.45 6.92 -7.58
CA HIS A 139 11.16 7.51 -7.20
C HIS A 139 10.87 7.29 -5.72
N LEU A 140 11.19 6.09 -5.22
CA LEU A 140 11.11 5.78 -3.80
C LEU A 140 12.05 6.68 -2.99
N GLU A 141 13.28 6.89 -3.44
CA GLU A 141 14.24 7.83 -2.83
C GLU A 141 13.68 9.26 -2.79
N ALA A 142 13.07 9.75 -3.87
CA ALA A 142 12.45 11.08 -3.88
C ALA A 142 11.27 11.20 -2.89
N LEU A 143 10.40 10.19 -2.84
CA LEU A 143 9.31 10.11 -1.87
C LEU A 143 9.83 10.02 -0.43
N LEU A 144 10.89 9.26 -0.18
CA LEU A 144 11.53 9.15 1.12
C LEU A 144 12.16 10.49 1.54
N GLU A 145 12.76 11.23 0.61
CA GLU A 145 13.36 12.55 0.86
C GLU A 145 12.32 13.61 1.20
N GLU A 146 11.19 13.62 0.50
CA GLU A 146 10.05 14.45 0.84
C GLU A 146 9.52 14.11 2.24
N ASN A 147 9.46 12.81 2.57
CA ASN A 147 9.04 12.32 3.88
C ASN A 147 10.07 12.51 5.00
N LYS A 148 11.37 12.65 4.71
CA LYS A 148 12.40 12.99 5.72
C LYS A 148 12.15 14.35 6.36
N SER A 149 11.55 15.29 5.62
CA SER A 149 11.20 16.61 6.16
C SER A 149 10.11 16.54 7.25
N LEU A 150 9.39 15.41 7.33
CA LEU A 150 8.34 15.14 8.31
C LEU A 150 8.87 14.48 9.61
N THR A 151 10.19 14.33 9.81
CA THR A 151 10.70 13.55 10.94
C THR A 151 10.45 14.16 12.33
N THR A 152 9.76 13.35 13.15
CA THR A 152 9.95 13.12 14.59
C THR A 152 9.69 14.29 15.54
N LYS A 153 8.45 14.78 15.59
CA LYS A 153 7.90 15.29 16.85
C LYS A 153 6.50 14.76 17.09
N GLY A 154 6.46 13.65 17.83
CA GLY A 154 5.26 13.17 18.49
C GLY A 154 4.79 11.83 17.95
N LEU A 155 4.44 10.95 18.91
CA LEU A 155 3.69 9.71 18.75
C LEU A 155 4.55 8.50 18.35
N HIS A 156 5.07 7.84 19.40
CA HIS A 156 4.94 6.39 19.42
C HIS A 156 3.44 6.03 19.24
N ASN A 157 3.13 4.82 18.74
CA ASN A 157 1.91 4.03 19.03
C ASN A 157 0.97 3.65 17.84
N GLY A 158 1.50 3.17 16.71
CA GLY A 158 0.72 2.41 15.72
C GLY A 158 1.51 1.19 15.24
N GLU A 159 0.89 -0.01 15.23
CA GLU A 159 1.55 -1.25 14.81
C GLU A 159 2.00 -1.24 13.34
N VAL A 160 1.30 -0.49 12.48
CA VAL A 160 1.71 -0.28 11.09
C VAL A 160 2.01 1.20 10.89
N ARG A 161 3.24 1.47 10.45
CA ARG A 161 3.75 2.79 10.14
C ARG A 161 4.79 2.67 9.05
N THR A 162 4.92 3.70 8.22
CA THR A 162 6.08 3.82 7.34
C THR A 162 7.30 4.22 8.16
N LEU A 163 8.36 3.40 8.16
CA LEU A 163 9.67 3.75 8.70
C LEU A 163 10.66 3.92 7.54
N CYS A 164 11.20 5.13 7.39
CA CYS A 164 12.27 5.40 6.45
C CYS A 164 13.63 5.21 7.14
N ILE A 165 14.48 4.32 6.62
CA ILE A 165 15.88 4.18 7.04
C ILE A 165 16.75 4.67 5.90
N CYS A 166 17.63 5.63 6.17
CA CYS A 166 18.54 6.18 5.17
C CYS A 166 19.96 6.21 5.73
N ASP A 167 20.86 5.54 5.03
CA ASP A 167 22.29 5.55 5.33
C ASP A 167 23.05 6.04 4.08
N ALA A 168 23.99 6.95 4.30
CA ALA A 168 24.84 7.51 3.26
C ALA A 168 26.07 6.63 2.96
N GLN A 169 26.33 5.61 3.79
CA GLN A 169 27.43 4.67 3.60
C GLN A 169 27.00 3.48 2.72
N HIS A 170 27.95 2.91 1.99
CA HIS A 170 27.70 1.69 1.21
C HIS A 170 27.29 0.57 2.15
N ILE A 171 26.08 0.04 1.96
CA ILE A 171 25.56 -1.06 2.77
C ILE A 171 26.44 -2.29 2.48
N ASP A 172 27.03 -2.82 3.54
CA ASP A 172 27.83 -4.04 3.53
C ASP A 172 26.90 -5.24 3.56
N LEU A 173 26.57 -5.77 2.37
CA LEU A 173 25.61 -6.86 2.20
C LEU A 173 26.06 -8.16 2.89
N ASP A 174 27.36 -8.34 3.13
CA ASP A 174 27.90 -9.51 3.83
C ASP A 174 27.56 -9.52 5.34
N LYS A 175 27.14 -8.37 5.88
CA LYS A 175 26.65 -8.25 7.26
C LYS A 175 25.16 -8.52 7.41
N PHE A 176 24.42 -8.61 6.30
CA PHE A 176 23.02 -9.05 6.33
C PHE A 176 23.02 -10.58 6.28
N PRO A 177 22.65 -11.28 7.36
CA PRO A 177 22.61 -12.74 7.33
C PRO A 177 21.60 -13.18 6.27
N ASP A 178 22.07 -13.96 5.29
CA ASP A 178 21.22 -14.66 4.33
C ASP A 178 20.17 -15.48 5.10
N HIS A 179 18.95 -14.98 5.20
CA HIS A 179 17.82 -15.74 5.75
C HIS A 179 17.31 -16.75 4.70
N LYS A 180 18.22 -17.50 4.08
CA LYS A 180 17.94 -18.75 3.38
C LYS A 180 18.49 -19.91 4.22
N ARG A 181 17.86 -20.16 5.37
CA ARG A 181 17.78 -21.46 6.08
C ARG A 181 17.15 -21.23 7.46
N SER A 182 15.86 -21.54 7.57
CA SER A 182 15.27 -21.87 8.87
C SER A 182 15.98 -23.13 9.41
N PRO A 183 16.53 -23.16 10.63
CA PRO A 183 16.82 -24.42 11.28
C PRO A 183 15.50 -25.05 11.73
N GLU A 184 15.33 -26.32 11.39
CA GLU A 184 14.20 -27.17 11.77
C GLU A 184 13.85 -27.02 13.27
N LEU A 185 12.60 -26.65 13.55
CA LEU A 185 11.99 -26.76 14.88
C LEU A 185 11.80 -28.25 15.19
N LYS A 186 12.74 -28.85 15.93
CA LYS A 186 12.54 -30.15 16.57
C LYS A 186 11.60 -29.98 17.77
N PHE A 187 10.41 -30.56 17.69
CA PHE A 187 9.55 -30.73 18.86
C PHE A 187 10.08 -31.90 19.72
N PRO A 188 10.21 -31.73 21.05
CA PRO A 188 10.52 -32.85 21.94
C PRO A 188 9.33 -33.82 22.03
N ALA A 189 9.66 -35.10 22.20
CA ALA A 189 8.75 -36.25 22.23
C ALA A 189 7.81 -36.26 23.46
#